data_AF-A0A5D3KN14-F1
#
_entry.id   AF-A0A5D3KN14-F1
#
_cell.length_a   1.000
_cell.length_b   1.000
_cell.length_c   1.000
_cell.angle_alpha   90.00
_cell.angle_beta   90.00
_cell.angle_gamma   90.00
#
_symmetry.space_group_name_H-M   'P 1'
#
loop_
_entity.id
_entity.type
_entity.pdbx_description
1 polymer ?
#
loop_
_entity_poly.entity_id
_entity_poly.type
_entity_poly.pdbx_seq_one_letter_code
_entity_poly.pdbx_strand_id
1 'polypeptide(L)'
;MRREDDAVPPQKRNMVYLPLGNATPDYFIGRRRPFDDKYGSSIVALDITSGEQGCSFQTVHHDQWDFDLPVGPSLVDLPGPSGGVISALLQTTKQGQIFLLNRENGTPIAAVEERPQGRARPAGFTDPAVFRRHAVAYAGQAQ
;
A
#
# COMPACT_ATOMS: atom_id res chain seq x y z
N MET A 1 35.94 0.44 -14.45
CA MET A 1 35.18 0.76 -15.66
C MET A 1 33.69 0.56 -15.36
N ARG A 2 33.06 1.51 -14.64
CA ARG A 2 31.59 1.62 -14.55
C ARG A 2 31.21 2.64 -15.61
N ARG A 3 30.24 2.32 -16.49
CA ARG A 3 29.82 3.25 -17.54
C ARG A 3 29.14 4.45 -16.89
N GLU A 4 29.53 5.65 -17.29
CA GLU A 4 28.96 6.94 -16.89
C GLU A 4 27.60 7.22 -17.56
N ASP A 5 26.92 6.20 -18.09
CA ASP A 5 25.65 6.31 -18.83
C ASP A 5 24.44 5.76 -18.06
N ASP A 6 24.58 5.41 -16.78
CA ASP A 6 23.44 5.10 -15.91
C ASP A 6 22.76 6.42 -15.52
N ALA A 7 22.22 7.11 -16.52
CA ALA A 7 21.39 8.29 -16.35
C ALA A 7 20.20 7.89 -15.47
N VAL A 8 20.28 8.27 -14.20
CA VAL A 8 19.16 8.18 -13.27
C VAL A 8 18.02 8.98 -13.90
N PRO A 9 16.91 8.33 -14.31
CA PRO A 9 15.83 9.01 -14.98
C PRO A 9 15.32 10.17 -14.10
N PRO A 10 14.89 11.29 -14.70
CA PRO A 10 14.54 12.49 -13.96
C PRO A 10 13.51 12.15 -12.89
N GLN A 11 13.89 12.32 -11.63
CA GLN A 11 13.07 12.08 -10.44
C GLN A 11 11.95 13.12 -10.43
N LYS A 12 10.89 12.88 -11.22
CA LYS A 12 9.72 13.76 -11.32
C LYS A 12 8.80 13.61 -10.11
N ARG A 13 9.35 13.78 -8.90
CA ARG A 13 8.72 14.21 -7.65
C ARG A 13 9.64 13.86 -6.49
N ASN A 14 9.92 14.85 -5.66
CA ASN A 14 10.71 14.71 -4.43
C ASN A 14 9.87 14.04 -3.33
N MET A 15 9.42 12.81 -3.57
CA MET A 15 8.50 12.10 -2.67
C MET A 15 9.22 11.01 -1.89
N VAL A 16 8.93 10.92 -0.60
CA VAL A 16 9.28 9.79 0.25
C VAL A 16 8.07 8.88 0.42
N TYR A 17 8.27 7.57 0.30
CA TYR A 17 7.21 6.57 0.45
C TYR A 17 7.41 5.81 1.76
N LEU A 18 6.44 5.93 2.65
CA LEU A 18 6.51 5.42 4.00
C LEU A 18 5.49 4.28 4.14
N PRO A 19 5.94 3.03 4.38
CA PRO A 19 5.04 1.98 4.80
C PRO A 19 4.61 2.26 6.25
N LEU A 20 3.32 2.15 6.52
CA LEU A 20 2.74 2.35 7.83
C LEU A 20 2.27 1.04 8.43
N GLY A 21 2.52 0.94 9.74
CA GLY A 21 2.08 -0.14 10.61
C GLY A 21 0.57 -0.14 10.85
N ASN A 22 0.11 -1.11 11.62
CA ASN A 22 -1.18 -1.06 12.28
C ASN A 22 -1.15 -0.08 13.47
N ALA A 23 -2.34 0.31 13.93
CA ALA A 23 -2.46 1.14 15.12
C ALA A 23 -2.42 0.28 16.38
N THR A 24 -1.54 0.63 17.31
CA THR A 24 -1.42 -0.06 18.60
C THR A 24 -2.69 0.09 19.43
N PRO A 25 -3.21 -0.98 20.06
CA PRO A 25 -2.68 -2.35 20.09
C PRO A 25 -3.01 -3.16 18.82
N ASP A 26 -2.02 -3.89 18.32
CA ASP A 26 -2.01 -4.55 17.01
C ASP A 26 -3.09 -5.65 16.88
N TYR A 27 -3.45 -6.29 18.00
CA TYR A 27 -4.50 -7.30 18.13
C TYR A 27 -5.90 -6.71 18.43
N PHE A 28 -6.04 -5.39 18.47
CA PHE A 28 -7.32 -4.75 18.76
C PHE A 28 -8.20 -4.68 17.51
N ILE A 29 -9.28 -5.48 17.53
CA ILE A 29 -10.25 -5.60 16.43
C ILE A 29 -11.51 -4.72 16.61
N GLY A 30 -11.55 -3.92 17.67
CA GLY A 30 -12.66 -3.01 17.95
C GLY A 30 -12.62 -1.73 17.12
N ARG A 31 -13.37 -0.72 17.55
CA ARG A 31 -13.42 0.57 16.84
C ARG A 31 -12.11 1.34 17.02
N ARG A 32 -11.41 1.63 15.92
CA ARG A 32 -10.23 2.50 15.94
C ARG A 32 -10.61 3.96 15.68
N ARG A 33 -9.63 4.87 15.85
CA ARG A 33 -9.81 6.28 15.51
C ARG A 33 -9.88 6.39 13.98
N PRO A 34 -10.64 7.36 13.42
CA PRO A 34 -10.82 7.47 11.97
C PRO A 34 -9.51 7.55 11.17
N PHE A 35 -8.44 8.14 11.73
CA PHE A 35 -7.15 8.22 11.06
C PHE A 35 -6.36 6.90 11.14
N ASP A 36 -6.48 6.15 12.23
CA ASP A 36 -5.85 4.82 12.35
C ASP A 36 -6.45 3.86 11.32
N ASP A 37 -7.77 3.90 11.13
CA ASP A 37 -8.44 3.06 10.13
C ASP A 37 -8.12 3.49 8.69
N LYS A 38 -7.85 4.78 8.47
CA LYS A 38 -7.50 5.31 7.15
C LYS A 38 -6.08 4.97 6.72
N TYR A 39 -5.13 5.00 7.66
CA TYR A 39 -3.69 4.87 7.35
C TYR A 39 -3.04 3.58 7.87
N GLY A 40 -3.76 2.77 8.64
CA GLY A 40 -3.25 1.46 9.09
C GLY A 40 -2.97 0.55 7.90
N SER A 41 -1.84 -0.16 7.93
CA SER A 41 -1.42 -1.09 6.88
C SER A 41 -1.48 -0.45 5.48
N SER A 42 -0.88 0.74 5.35
CA SER A 42 -0.91 1.54 4.13
C SER A 42 0.47 2.07 3.75
N ILE A 43 0.64 2.43 2.48
CA ILE A 43 1.79 3.19 1.99
C ILE A 43 1.33 4.64 1.85
N VAL A 44 2.11 5.57 2.41
CA VAL A 44 1.86 7.01 2.28
C VAL A 44 3.03 7.67 1.58
N ALA A 45 2.73 8.47 0.56
CA ALA A 45 3.71 9.30 -0.11
C ALA A 45 3.65 10.73 0.43
N LEU A 46 4.80 11.28 0.83
CA LEU A 46 4.93 12.65 1.32
C LEU A 46 5.93 13.42 0.47
N ASP A 47 5.67 14.71 0.23
CA ASP A 47 6.68 15.59 -0.37
C ASP A 47 7.80 15.87 0.65
N ILE A 48 9.05 15.62 0.28
CA ILE A 48 10.21 15.79 1.17
C ILE A 48 10.48 17.26 1.51
N THR A 49 10.00 18.18 0.67
CA THR A 49 10.25 19.62 0.79
C THR A 49 9.21 20.27 1.68
N SER A 50 7.93 20.00 1.43
CA SER A 50 6.81 20.62 2.17
C SER A 50 6.30 19.76 3.33
N GLY A 51 6.56 18.45 3.32
CA GLY A 51 5.95 17.49 4.24
C GLY A 51 4.47 17.23 3.96
N GLU A 52 3.91 17.80 2.90
CA GLU A 52 2.51 17.59 2.54
C GLU A 52 2.25 16.17 2.07
N GLN A 53 1.08 15.66 2.42
CA GLN A 53 0.65 14.34 1.99
C GLN A 53 0.27 14.36 0.50
N GLY A 54 0.91 13.48 -0.27
CA GLY A 54 0.49 13.15 -1.63
C GLY A 54 -0.56 12.03 -1.63
N CYS A 55 -0.21 10.89 -2.22
CA CYS A 55 -1.10 9.74 -2.30
C CYS A 55 -0.95 8.79 -1.11
N SER A 56 -1.97 7.96 -0.87
CA SER A 56 -1.91 6.85 0.08
C SER A 56 -2.65 5.65 -0.48
N PHE A 57 -2.12 4.45 -0.26
CA PHE A 57 -2.73 3.19 -0.67
C PHE A 57 -2.76 2.21 0.50
N GLN A 58 -3.95 1.72 0.86
CA GLN A 58 -4.14 0.78 1.97
C GLN A 58 -4.16 -0.65 1.43
N THR A 59 -3.27 -1.52 1.92
CA THR A 59 -3.22 -2.93 1.51
C THR A 59 -4.20 -3.78 2.29
N VAL A 60 -4.46 -3.42 3.55
CA VAL A 60 -5.42 -4.12 4.42
C VAL A 60 -6.30 -3.09 5.12
N HIS A 61 -7.59 -3.17 4.86
CA HIS A 61 -8.58 -2.41 5.61
C HIS A 61 -8.87 -3.13 6.95
N HIS A 62 -8.90 -2.39 8.05
CA HIS A 62 -9.22 -2.86 9.40
C HIS A 62 -8.47 -4.15 9.79
N ASP A 63 -7.14 -4.09 9.79
CA ASP A 63 -6.30 -5.25 10.08
C ASP A 63 -6.56 -5.86 11.47
N GLN A 64 -6.72 -7.19 11.52
CA GLN A 64 -6.95 -7.99 12.73
C GLN A 64 -5.80 -8.96 13.04
N TRP A 65 -4.88 -9.18 12.10
CA TRP A 65 -3.88 -10.26 12.14
C TRP A 65 -2.45 -9.75 12.02
N ASP A 66 -2.23 -8.46 12.27
CA ASP A 66 -0.91 -7.85 12.14
C ASP A 66 -0.34 -8.00 10.71
N PHE A 67 -1.17 -7.73 9.71
CA PHE A 67 -0.82 -7.70 8.29
C PHE A 67 -0.43 -6.31 7.79
N ASP A 68 0.22 -5.54 8.64
CA ASP A 68 0.85 -4.30 8.24
C ASP A 68 2.03 -4.50 7.27
N LEU A 69 2.65 -3.39 6.88
CA LEU A 69 3.74 -3.38 5.90
C LEU A 69 5.09 -3.40 6.61
N PRO A 70 5.83 -4.53 6.58
CA PRO A 70 7.04 -4.70 7.37
C PRO A 70 8.27 -4.10 6.69
N VAL A 71 8.19 -3.82 5.39
CA VAL A 71 9.33 -3.40 4.57
C VAL A 71 9.03 -2.12 3.81
N GLY A 72 10.10 -1.34 3.60
CA GLY A 72 10.10 -0.23 2.66
C GLY A 72 9.81 -0.69 1.24
N PRO A 73 9.12 0.14 0.43
CA PRO A 73 8.87 -0.18 -0.95
C PRO A 73 10.12 -0.05 -1.83
N SER A 74 10.17 -0.81 -2.91
CA SER A 74 11.18 -0.71 -3.96
C SER A 74 10.67 0.17 -5.11
N LEU A 75 11.49 1.10 -5.59
CA LEU A 75 11.16 1.94 -6.73
C LEU A 75 11.68 1.30 -8.02
N VAL A 76 10.79 1.02 -8.98
CA VAL A 76 11.11 0.29 -10.22
C VAL A 76 10.50 0.98 -11.43
N ASP A 77 11.25 1.12 -12.51
CA ASP A 77 10.75 1.66 -13.77
C ASP A 77 10.32 0.50 -14.67
N LEU A 78 9.04 0.48 -15.06
CA LEU A 78 8.45 -0.58 -15.87
C LEU A 78 8.23 -0.08 -17.30
N PRO A 79 8.41 -0.94 -18.32
CA PRO A 79 8.00 -0.62 -19.68
C PRO A 79 6.46 -0.53 -19.74
N GLY A 80 5.97 0.60 -20.22
CA GLY A 80 4.55 0.84 -20.43
C GLY A 80 4.05 0.26 -21.75
N PRO A 81 2.72 0.01 -21.87
CA PRO A 81 2.13 -0.64 -23.04
C PRO A 81 2.30 0.16 -24.35
N SER A 82 2.54 1.47 -24.26
CA SER A 82 2.74 2.36 -25.41
C SER A 82 4.20 2.71 -25.68
N GLY A 83 5.16 1.94 -25.13
CA GLY A 83 6.60 2.23 -25.23
C GLY A 83 7.09 3.36 -24.32
N GLY A 84 6.22 3.87 -23.43
CA GLY A 84 6.59 4.80 -22.36
C GLY A 84 7.21 4.07 -21.16
N VAL A 85 7.67 4.83 -20.17
CA VAL A 85 8.13 4.28 -18.88
C VAL A 85 7.11 4.60 -17.80
N ILE A 86 6.71 3.60 -17.02
CA ILE A 86 5.85 3.75 -15.84
C ILE A 86 6.74 3.75 -14.60
N SER A 87 6.79 4.87 -13.88
CA SER A 87 7.45 4.94 -12.58
C SER A 87 6.62 4.23 -11.52
N ALA A 88 6.97 2.97 -11.26
CA ALA A 88 6.23 2.09 -10.36
C ALA A 88 6.88 1.94 -8.98
N LEU A 89 6.05 1.69 -7.99
CA LEU A 89 6.40 1.36 -6.62
C LEU A 89 5.97 -0.09 -6.37
N LEU A 90 6.92 -0.91 -5.95
CA LEU A 90 6.71 -2.31 -5.60
C LEU A 90 6.68 -2.44 -4.08
N GLN A 91 5.55 -2.89 -3.54
CA GLN A 91 5.40 -3.20 -2.13
C GLN A 91 5.10 -4.67 -1.92
N THR A 92 5.86 -5.32 -1.05
CA THR A 92 5.53 -6.66 -0.55
C THR A 92 4.83 -6.58 0.80
N THR A 93 3.97 -7.57 1.10
CA THR A 93 3.16 -7.61 2.33
C THR A 93 3.46 -8.86 3.15
N LYS A 94 3.14 -8.84 4.47
CA LYS A 94 3.25 -10.01 5.36
C LYS A 94 2.43 -11.23 4.88
N GLN A 95 1.40 -10.98 4.08
CA GLN A 95 0.55 -12.02 3.51
C GLN A 95 1.10 -12.60 2.19
N GLY A 96 2.27 -12.17 1.73
CA GLY A 96 2.93 -12.71 0.53
C GLY A 96 2.41 -12.13 -0.78
N GLN A 97 1.70 -10.99 -0.77
CA GLN A 97 1.28 -10.33 -2.00
C GLN A 97 2.29 -9.26 -2.42
N ILE A 98 2.25 -8.92 -3.71
CA ILE A 98 3.06 -7.87 -4.31
C ILE A 98 2.12 -6.86 -4.96
N PHE A 99 2.19 -5.61 -4.50
CA PHE A 99 1.45 -4.49 -5.06
C PHE A 99 2.37 -3.67 -5.93
N LEU A 100 1.95 -3.45 -7.18
CA LEU A 100 2.57 -2.52 -8.11
C LEU A 100 1.69 -1.27 -8.20
N LEU A 101 2.19 -0.15 -7.70
CA LEU A 101 1.49 1.12 -7.67
C LEU A 101 2.21 2.13 -8.55
N ASN A 102 1.48 3.03 -9.20
CA ASN A 102 2.07 4.18 -9.84
C ASN A 102 2.53 5.17 -8.75
N ARG A 103 3.80 5.58 -8.80
CA ARG A 103 4.42 6.49 -7.83
C ARG A 103 3.73 7.85 -7.74
N GLU A 104 3.19 8.35 -8.85
CA GLU A 104 2.70 9.72 -8.95
C GLU A 104 1.35 9.92 -8.25
N ASN A 105 0.48 8.92 -8.35
CA ASN A 105 -0.91 9.00 -7.92
C ASN A 105 -1.31 7.89 -6.93
N GLY A 106 -0.45 6.89 -6.72
CA GLY A 106 -0.72 5.74 -5.84
C GLY A 106 -1.71 4.71 -6.40
N THR A 107 -2.11 4.83 -7.68
CA THR A 107 -3.07 3.89 -8.28
C THR A 107 -2.40 2.55 -8.60
N PRO A 108 -3.05 1.41 -8.35
CA PRO A 108 -2.55 0.11 -8.78
C PRO A 108 -2.35 0.04 -10.30
N ILE A 109 -1.19 -0.48 -10.71
CA ILE A 109 -0.87 -0.75 -12.13
C ILE A 109 -1.45 -2.09 -12.55
N ALA A 110 -1.44 -3.07 -11.64
CA ALA A 110 -2.06 -4.37 -11.84
C ALA A 110 -3.45 -4.43 -11.19
N ALA A 111 -4.29 -5.35 -11.65
CA ALA A 111 -5.60 -5.58 -11.06
C ALA A 111 -5.46 -5.91 -9.56
N VAL A 112 -6.21 -5.18 -8.74
CA VAL A 112 -6.30 -5.38 -7.28
C VAL A 112 -7.73 -5.77 -6.98
N GLU A 113 -7.92 -6.98 -6.45
CA GLU A 113 -9.20 -7.46 -5.94
C GLU A 113 -9.28 -7.18 -4.43
N GLU A 114 -10.44 -6.79 -3.91
CA GLU A 114 -10.66 -6.79 -2.46
C GLU A 114 -11.38 -8.08 -2.07
N ARG A 115 -10.79 -8.89 -1.18
CA ARG A 115 -11.47 -10.06 -0.62
C ARG A 115 -11.74 -9.89 0.87
N PRO A 116 -12.96 -10.21 1.31
CA PRO A 116 -13.30 -10.20 2.72
C PRO A 116 -12.45 -11.24 3.45
N GLN A 117 -11.79 -10.82 4.53
CA GLN A 117 -11.11 -11.74 5.42
C GLN A 117 -12.13 -12.39 6.38
N GLY A 118 -11.95 -13.69 6.64
CA GLY A 118 -12.86 -14.48 7.47
C GLY A 118 -12.88 -13.98 8.92
N ARG A 119 -14.06 -13.76 9.47
CA ARG A 119 -14.25 -13.16 10.81
C ARG A 119 -13.70 -14.05 11.93
N ALA A 120 -12.82 -13.53 12.77
CA ALA A 120 -12.85 -13.90 14.19
C ALA A 120 -13.90 -13.00 14.86
N ARG A 121 -15.06 -13.54 15.24
CA ARG A 121 -16.06 -12.82 16.03
C ARG A 121 -15.85 -13.18 17.51
N PRO A 122 -15.25 -12.32 18.35
CA PRO A 122 -15.35 -12.51 19.78
C PRO A 122 -16.80 -12.37 20.21
N ALA A 123 -17.25 -13.23 21.12
CA ALA A 123 -18.57 -13.08 21.73
C ALA A 123 -18.67 -11.69 22.38
N GLY A 124 -19.66 -10.88 21.99
CA GLY A 124 -19.96 -9.58 22.63
C GLY A 124 -20.04 -8.36 21.72
N PHE A 125 -19.55 -8.41 20.47
CA PHE A 125 -19.67 -7.29 19.53
C PHE A 125 -20.83 -7.50 18.54
N THR A 126 -21.82 -6.60 18.58
CA THR A 126 -23.07 -6.68 17.80
C THR A 126 -23.18 -5.68 16.66
N ASP A 127 -22.29 -4.69 16.56
CA ASP A 127 -22.38 -3.63 15.55
C ASP A 127 -21.82 -4.08 14.18
N PRO A 128 -22.67 -4.24 13.14
CA PRO A 128 -22.23 -4.68 11.81
C PRO A 128 -21.45 -3.62 11.02
N ALA A 129 -21.40 -2.36 11.46
CA ALA A 129 -20.70 -1.28 10.76
C ALA A 129 -19.17 -1.37 10.88
N VAL A 130 -18.66 -1.99 11.94
CA VAL A 130 -17.22 -2.13 12.23
C VAL A 130 -16.50 -3.07 11.25
N PHE A 131 -17.23 -3.91 10.51
CA PHE A 131 -16.67 -5.09 9.84
C PHE A 131 -16.79 -5.10 8.31
N ARG A 132 -16.93 -3.94 7.66
CA ARG A 132 -17.32 -3.84 6.23
C ARG A 132 -16.19 -3.74 5.20
N ARG A 133 -14.93 -3.61 5.60
CA ARG A 133 -13.83 -3.43 4.63
C ARG A 133 -12.61 -4.20 5.09
N HIS A 134 -12.29 -5.29 4.39
CA HIS A 134 -11.04 -6.04 4.50
C HIS A 134 -10.72 -6.51 3.06
N ALA A 135 -9.50 -6.28 2.59
CA ALA A 135 -9.09 -6.52 1.20
C ALA A 135 -7.88 -7.48 1.11
N VAL A 136 -7.75 -8.15 -0.04
CA VAL A 136 -6.67 -9.08 -0.41
C VAL A 136 -6.56 -9.10 -1.93
N ALA A 137 -5.45 -8.66 -2.52
CA ALA A 137 -5.23 -8.73 -3.96
C ALA A 137 -4.02 -9.60 -4.35
N TYR A 138 -4.18 -10.41 -5.40
CA TYR A 138 -3.10 -11.18 -6.04
C TYR A 138 -2.97 -10.78 -7.51
N ALA A 139 -1.73 -10.75 -8.00
CA ALA A 139 -1.37 -10.37 -9.35
C ALA A 139 -1.70 -11.47 -10.37
N GLY A 140 -2.49 -11.12 -11.39
CA GLY A 140 -2.79 -11.99 -12.52
C GLY A 140 -2.91 -11.19 -13.82
N GLN A 141 -1.81 -11.18 -14.58
CA GLN A 141 -1.71 -10.87 -16.01
C GLN A 141 -2.14 -9.47 -16.46
N ALA A 142 -1.16 -8.68 -16.91
CA ALA A 142 -1.40 -7.59 -17.86
C ALA A 142 -1.91 -8.20 -19.17
N GLN A 143 -3.02 -7.68 -19.69
CA GLN A 143 -3.44 -7.85 -21.09
C GLN A 143 -3.16 -6.55 -21.84
#